data_AF-A0A182T915-F1
#
_entry.id   AF-A0A182T915-F1
#
_cell.length_a   1.000
_cell.length_b   1.000
_cell.length_c   1.000
_cell.angle_alpha   90.00
_cell.angle_beta   90.00
_cell.angle_gamma   90.00
#
_symmetry.space_group_name_H-M   'P 1'
#
loop_
_entity.id
_entity.type
_entity.pdbx_description
1 polymer ?
#
loop_
_entity_poly.entity_id
_entity_poly.type
_entity_poly.pdbx_seq_one_letter_code
_entity_poly.pdbx_strand_id
1 'polypeptide(L)'
;CFHPGAPQNGYAQGTPPYRAGDVVQFNCNPEYMMQGQPIIACQDNGRWSGGLPKCVQACSYPGTAISGRMSSVKFYYSIGESITFTCDAGLELRGAKMLKCLKNGKWSNAIPTCVNPDAVNVRTDAKGVFKRDN
;
A
#
# COMPACT_ATOMS: atom_id res chain seq x y z
N CYS A 1 27.49 -13.94 -13.80
CA CYS A 1 26.74 -12.81 -14.41
C CYS A 1 27.49 -11.51 -14.18
N PHE A 2 27.28 -10.50 -15.06
CA PHE A 2 27.79 -9.14 -14.85
C PHE A 2 27.06 -8.44 -13.71
N HIS A 3 27.65 -7.38 -13.15
CA HIS A 3 27.00 -6.57 -12.12
C HIS A 3 25.68 -5.99 -12.69
N PRO A 4 24.52 -6.25 -12.06
CA PRO A 4 23.22 -5.85 -12.62
C PRO A 4 22.97 -4.35 -12.57
N GLY A 5 23.78 -3.61 -11.79
CA GLY A 5 23.57 -2.20 -11.51
C GLY A 5 22.67 -2.00 -10.30
N ALA A 6 22.31 -0.74 -10.04
CA ALA A 6 21.36 -0.38 -8.99
C ALA A 6 20.26 0.49 -9.59
N PRO A 7 19.00 0.34 -9.16
CA PRO A 7 17.92 1.21 -9.59
C PRO A 7 18.17 2.65 -9.12
N GLN A 8 17.74 3.63 -9.90
CA GLN A 8 17.73 5.03 -9.44
C GLN A 8 16.86 5.14 -8.19
N ASN A 9 17.32 5.83 -7.14
CA ASN A 9 16.66 5.90 -5.83
C ASN A 9 16.46 4.54 -5.16
N GLY A 10 17.40 3.62 -5.35
CA GLY A 10 17.47 2.36 -4.62
C GLY A 10 18.87 1.76 -4.66
N TYR A 11 19.00 0.54 -4.17
CA TYR A 11 20.26 -0.18 -4.09
C TYR A 11 20.06 -1.68 -4.39
N ALA A 12 21.15 -2.33 -4.77
CA ALA A 12 21.21 -3.77 -4.97
C ALA A 12 21.95 -4.42 -3.82
N GLN A 13 21.44 -5.55 -3.34
CA GLN A 13 22.04 -6.41 -2.32
C GLN A 13 22.60 -7.66 -2.99
N GLY A 14 23.92 -7.80 -2.92
CA GLY A 14 24.67 -8.93 -3.44
C GLY A 14 26.09 -8.51 -3.76
N THR A 15 27.07 -9.35 -3.46
CA THR A 15 28.50 -9.06 -3.67
C THR A 15 29.06 -9.90 -4.82
N PRO A 16 29.73 -9.30 -5.81
CA PRO A 16 30.39 -10.05 -6.87
C PRO A 16 31.59 -10.86 -6.33
N PRO A 17 32.03 -11.91 -7.03
CA PRO A 17 31.56 -12.38 -8.33
C PRO A 17 30.25 -13.18 -8.25
N TYR A 18 29.34 -12.97 -9.22
CA TYR A 18 28.06 -13.70 -9.28
C TYR A 18 28.15 -14.95 -10.16
N ARG A 19 27.89 -16.11 -9.58
CA ARG A 19 27.85 -17.43 -10.21
C ARG A 19 26.42 -17.85 -10.54
N ALA A 20 26.27 -18.87 -11.38
CA ALA A 20 24.95 -19.42 -11.68
C ALA A 20 24.28 -19.93 -10.38
N GLY A 21 23.01 -19.58 -10.21
CA GLY A 21 22.24 -19.81 -8.97
C GLY A 21 22.25 -18.63 -7.99
N ASP A 22 23.21 -17.70 -8.08
CA ASP A 22 23.25 -16.55 -7.18
C ASP A 22 22.07 -15.60 -7.41
N VAL A 23 21.57 -15.01 -6.33
CA VAL A 23 20.46 -14.05 -6.37
C VAL A 23 20.91 -12.65 -5.97
N VAL A 24 20.33 -11.65 -6.60
CA VAL A 24 20.47 -10.25 -6.22
C VAL A 24 19.08 -9.72 -5.88
N GLN A 25 18.97 -9.14 -4.69
CA GLN A 25 17.77 -8.46 -4.24
C GLN A 25 17.93 -6.96 -4.41
N PHE A 26 16.89 -6.28 -4.88
CA PHE A 26 16.84 -4.84 -4.98
C PHE A 26 15.95 -4.27 -3.89
N ASN A 27 16.29 -3.08 -3.44
CA ASN A 27 15.50 -2.32 -2.48
C ASN A 27 15.41 -0.86 -2.95
N CYS A 28 14.26 -0.25 -2.73
CA CYS A 28 14.08 1.17 -2.97
C CYS A 28 14.42 1.98 -1.71
N ASN A 29 14.90 3.20 -1.91
CA ASN A 29 15.07 4.17 -0.83
C ASN A 29 13.70 4.51 -0.21
N PRO A 30 13.67 5.06 1.02
CA PRO A 30 12.43 5.52 1.64
C PRO A 30 11.61 6.43 0.70
N GLU A 31 10.28 6.32 0.74
CA GLU A 31 9.31 7.01 -0.12
C GLU A 31 9.26 6.57 -1.60
N TYR A 32 10.06 5.56 -1.99
CA TYR A 32 10.00 4.95 -3.32
C TYR A 32 9.49 3.52 -3.24
N MET A 33 8.66 3.14 -4.22
CA MET A 33 8.10 1.80 -4.34
C MET A 33 8.68 1.10 -5.57
N MET A 34 8.84 -0.21 -5.44
CA MET A 34 9.44 -1.02 -6.49
C MET A 34 8.45 -1.38 -7.58
N GLN A 35 8.82 -1.10 -8.82
CA GLN A 35 8.12 -1.52 -10.02
C GLN A 35 9.02 -2.48 -10.81
N GLY A 36 8.63 -3.76 -10.86
CA GLY A 36 9.39 -4.85 -11.48
C GLY A 36 9.67 -5.98 -10.52
N GLN A 37 10.62 -6.86 -10.88
CA GLN A 37 11.03 -7.98 -10.03
C GLN A 37 12.03 -7.49 -8.96
N PRO A 38 11.75 -7.70 -7.65
CA PRO A 38 12.65 -7.31 -6.58
C PRO A 38 13.85 -8.23 -6.43
N ILE A 39 13.81 -9.41 -7.04
CA ILE A 39 14.85 -10.43 -6.94
C ILE A 39 15.09 -10.97 -8.35
N ILE A 40 16.36 -11.05 -8.73
CA ILE A 40 16.82 -11.67 -9.98
C ILE A 40 17.86 -12.74 -9.66
N ALA A 41 17.88 -13.81 -10.45
CA ALA A 41 18.82 -14.92 -10.31
C ALA A 41 19.77 -14.98 -11.51
N CYS A 42 21.04 -15.31 -11.26
CA CYS A 42 22.02 -15.54 -12.30
C CYS A 42 21.81 -16.93 -12.89
N GLN A 43 21.57 -17.00 -14.20
CA GLN A 43 21.33 -18.24 -14.92
C GLN A 43 22.64 -18.85 -15.46
N ASP A 44 22.61 -20.14 -15.82
CA ASP A 44 23.76 -20.87 -16.38
C ASP A 44 24.31 -20.25 -17.67
N ASN A 45 23.45 -19.54 -18.42
CA ASN A 45 23.81 -18.79 -19.62
C ASN A 45 24.55 -17.47 -19.32
N GLY A 46 24.85 -17.16 -18.06
CA GLY A 46 25.53 -15.95 -17.62
C GLY A 46 24.67 -14.68 -17.62
N ARG A 47 23.35 -14.80 -17.83
CA ARG A 47 22.38 -13.69 -17.82
C ARG A 47 21.52 -13.71 -16.57
N TRP A 48 21.00 -12.54 -16.21
CA TRP A 48 20.03 -12.41 -15.13
C TRP A 48 18.63 -12.86 -15.59
N SER A 49 17.88 -13.47 -14.67
CA SER A 49 16.51 -13.92 -14.91
C SER A 49 15.50 -12.79 -15.09
N GLY A 50 15.89 -11.56 -14.74
CA GLY A 50 15.07 -10.37 -14.82
C GLY A 50 15.89 -9.12 -15.08
N GLY A 51 15.21 -8.03 -15.43
CA GLY A 51 15.83 -6.72 -15.64
C GLY A 51 16.00 -5.94 -14.35
N LEU A 52 16.72 -4.81 -14.44
CA LEU A 52 16.84 -3.85 -13.35
C LEU A 52 15.46 -3.23 -13.05
N PRO A 53 14.93 -3.35 -11.81
CA PRO A 53 13.65 -2.75 -11.46
C PRO A 53 13.73 -1.22 -11.44
N LYS A 54 12.57 -0.56 -11.35
CA LYS A 54 12.49 0.89 -11.16
C LYS A 54 11.97 1.21 -9.77
N CYS A 55 12.56 2.21 -9.12
CA CYS A 55 12.03 2.79 -7.90
C CYS A 55 11.30 4.08 -8.25
N VAL A 56 9.99 4.09 -8.08
CA VAL A 56 9.13 5.22 -8.42
C VAL A 56 8.49 5.79 -7.17
N GLN A 57 8.32 7.11 -7.11
CA GLN A 57 7.48 7.71 -6.08
C GLN A 57 6.04 7.21 -6.30
N ALA A 58 5.47 6.64 -5.25
CA ALA A 58 4.13 6.07 -5.26
C ALA A 58 3.59 6.10 -3.84
N CYS A 59 2.26 6.08 -3.71
CA CYS A 59 1.63 5.98 -2.41
C CYS A 59 1.51 4.51 -2.03
N SER A 60 1.93 4.18 -0.81
CA SER A 60 1.74 2.86 -0.24
C SER A 60 0.26 2.55 -0.06
N TYR A 61 -0.06 1.26 0.11
CA TYR A 61 -1.38 0.84 0.51
C TYR A 61 -1.86 1.66 1.73
N PRO A 62 -2.94 2.44 1.61
CA PRO A 62 -3.35 3.35 2.67
C PRO A 62 -3.84 2.61 3.90
N GLY A 63 -4.25 1.34 3.77
CA GLY A 63 -5.00 0.61 4.80
C GLY A 63 -6.45 0.38 4.36
N THR A 64 -7.13 -0.57 5.01
CA THR A 64 -8.59 -0.74 4.87
C THR A 64 -9.30 0.19 5.86
N ALA A 65 -10.38 0.86 5.41
CA ALA A 65 -11.36 1.39 6.35
C ALA A 65 -12.03 0.19 7.05
N ILE A 66 -12.06 0.18 8.38
CA ILE A 66 -12.82 -0.83 9.15
C ILE A 66 -14.28 -0.75 8.70
N SER A 67 -14.84 -1.88 8.24
CA SER A 67 -16.23 -1.98 7.72
C SER A 67 -16.53 -1.12 6.48
N GLY A 68 -15.52 -0.92 5.63
CA GLY A 68 -15.67 -0.26 4.32
C GLY A 68 -14.91 -0.98 3.19
N ARG A 69 -15.24 -0.62 1.96
CA ARG A 69 -14.71 -1.15 0.70
C ARG A 69 -13.94 -0.06 -0.05
N MET A 70 -12.88 -0.45 -0.75
CA MET A 70 -12.11 0.41 -1.65
C MET A 70 -12.40 0.08 -3.10
N SER A 71 -12.37 1.10 -3.97
CA SER A 71 -12.56 0.93 -5.42
C SER A 71 -11.48 0.07 -6.10
N SER A 72 -10.29 0.01 -5.51
CA SER A 72 -9.18 -0.81 -5.98
C SER A 72 -8.25 -1.11 -4.80
N VAL A 73 -7.65 -2.30 -4.77
CA VAL A 73 -6.67 -2.72 -3.76
C VAL A 73 -5.36 -3.08 -4.47
N LYS A 74 -4.33 -2.27 -4.26
CA LYS A 74 -2.98 -2.46 -4.80
C LYS A 74 -1.96 -2.25 -3.68
N PHE A 75 -0.79 -2.88 -3.83
CA PHE A 75 0.35 -2.66 -2.93
C PHE A 75 0.90 -1.23 -3.03
N TYR A 76 0.77 -0.60 -4.20
CA TYR A 76 1.18 0.78 -4.46
C TYR A 76 0.27 1.45 -5.50
N TYR A 77 0.22 2.78 -5.45
CA TYR A 77 -0.57 3.62 -6.34
C TYR A 77 0.29 4.70 -6.96
N SER A 78 0.12 4.90 -8.26
CA SER A 78 0.94 5.87 -9.00
C SER A 78 0.56 7.30 -8.63
N ILE A 79 1.48 8.23 -8.79
CA ILE A 79 1.21 9.66 -8.57
C ILE A 79 0.04 10.12 -9.44
N GLY A 80 -0.95 10.75 -8.81
CA GLY A 80 -2.18 11.21 -9.44
C GLY A 80 -3.33 10.19 -9.44
N GLU A 81 -3.06 8.93 -9.12
CA GLU A 81 -4.08 7.87 -8.98
C GLU A 81 -4.98 8.16 -7.78
N SER A 82 -6.27 7.84 -7.91
CA SER A 82 -7.27 8.07 -6.87
C SER A 82 -8.02 6.79 -6.55
N ILE A 83 -8.30 6.60 -5.26
CA ILE A 83 -9.15 5.53 -4.76
C ILE A 83 -10.34 6.11 -4.01
N THR A 84 -11.46 5.41 -4.04
CA THR A 84 -12.71 5.81 -3.40
C THR A 84 -13.10 4.79 -2.34
N PHE A 85 -13.56 5.28 -1.18
CA PHE A 85 -14.05 4.46 -0.07
C PHE A 85 -15.57 4.46 -0.04
N THR A 86 -16.15 3.32 0.30
CA THR A 86 -17.59 3.11 0.45
C THR A 86 -17.84 2.31 1.72
N CYS A 87 -18.75 2.73 2.58
CA CYS A 87 -19.10 1.98 3.78
C CYS A 87 -20.13 0.87 3.49
N ASP A 88 -20.12 -0.19 4.29
CA ASP A 88 -21.18 -1.20 4.26
C ASP A 88 -22.54 -0.59 4.68
N ALA A 89 -23.64 -1.27 4.35
CA ALA A 89 -24.99 -0.75 4.56
C ALA A 89 -25.28 -0.42 6.04
N GLY A 90 -25.89 0.74 6.28
CA GLY A 90 -26.19 1.24 7.63
C GLY A 90 -25.03 1.97 8.33
N LEU A 91 -23.87 2.10 7.67
CA LEU A 91 -22.74 2.87 8.18
C LEU A 91 -22.54 4.15 7.36
N GLU A 92 -22.13 5.21 8.03
CA GLU A 92 -21.81 6.49 7.42
C GLU A 92 -20.29 6.70 7.31
N LEU A 93 -19.86 7.24 6.17
CA LEU A 93 -18.46 7.52 5.93
C LEU A 93 -18.08 8.86 6.57
N ARG A 94 -17.17 8.81 7.54
CA ARG A 94 -16.60 9.99 8.21
C ARG A 94 -15.20 10.27 7.66
N GLY A 95 -15.06 11.42 6.99
CA GLY A 95 -13.80 11.87 6.40
C GLY A 95 -13.86 11.97 4.87
N ALA A 96 -12.72 11.87 4.21
CA ALA A 96 -12.63 12.02 2.76
C ALA A 96 -13.08 10.74 2.05
N LYS A 97 -14.09 10.85 1.18
CA LYS A 97 -14.56 9.73 0.34
C LYS A 97 -13.51 9.27 -0.68
N MET A 98 -12.60 10.17 -1.09
CA MET A 98 -11.59 9.92 -2.11
C MET A 98 -10.20 10.32 -1.63
N LEU A 99 -9.24 9.43 -1.82
CA LEU A 99 -7.82 9.64 -1.56
C LEU A 99 -7.08 9.67 -2.89
N LYS A 100 -6.32 10.74 -3.14
CA LYS A 100 -5.47 10.89 -4.33
C LYS A 100 -4.01 10.79 -3.95
N CYS A 101 -3.23 10.04 -4.71
CA CYS A 101 -1.80 9.97 -4.50
C CYS A 101 -1.12 11.26 -4.98
N LEU A 102 -0.48 11.98 -4.06
CA LEU A 102 0.19 13.25 -4.34
C LEU A 102 1.63 13.02 -4.81
N LYS A 103 2.20 14.04 -5.47
CA LYS A 103 3.59 14.02 -6.01
C LYS A 103 4.67 13.71 -4.97
N ASN A 104 4.38 13.87 -3.70
CA ASN A 104 5.30 13.60 -2.59
C ASN A 104 5.21 12.15 -2.06
N GLY A 105 4.50 11.25 -2.75
CA GLY A 105 4.31 9.86 -2.31
C GLY A 105 3.30 9.70 -1.16
N LYS A 106 2.55 10.75 -0.81
CA LYS A 106 1.55 10.72 0.27
C LYS A 106 0.13 10.82 -0.28
N TRP A 107 -0.81 10.25 0.47
CA TRP A 107 -2.23 10.40 0.17
C TRP A 107 -2.71 11.82 0.46
N SER A 108 -3.66 12.30 -0.35
CA SER A 108 -4.23 13.65 -0.21
C SER A 108 -4.98 13.86 1.10
N ASN A 109 -5.51 12.78 1.68
CA ASN A 109 -6.30 12.79 2.91
C ASN A 109 -5.96 11.55 3.74
N ALA A 110 -6.30 11.59 5.03
CA ALA A 110 -6.28 10.41 5.89
C ALA A 110 -7.37 9.40 5.47
N ILE A 111 -7.16 8.13 5.82
CA ILE A 111 -8.14 7.05 5.59
C ILE A 111 -9.45 7.41 6.31
N PRO A 112 -10.61 7.31 5.64
CA PRO A 112 -11.90 7.55 6.30
C PRO A 112 -12.30 6.39 7.22
N THR A 113 -13.19 6.66 8.15
CA THR A 113 -13.79 5.63 9.03
C THR A 113 -15.27 5.47 8.73
N CYS A 114 -15.77 4.23 8.84
CA CYS A 114 -17.20 3.95 8.76
C CYS A 114 -17.76 3.91 10.18
N VAL A 115 -18.72 4.78 10.48
CA VAL A 115 -19.33 4.89 11.81
C VAL A 115 -20.81 4.55 11.73
N ASN A 116 -21.32 3.86 12.74
CA ASN A 116 -22.76 3.70 12.88
C ASN A 116 -23.35 5.00 13.45
N PRO A 117 -24.22 5.73 12.71
CA PRO A 117 -24.84 6.95 13.22
C PRO A 117 -25.65 6.71 14.51
N ASP A 118 -26.20 5.51 14.69
CA ASP A 118 -27.00 5.15 15.87
C ASP A 118 -26.16 4.83 17.11
N ALA A 119 -24.85 4.56 16.96
CA ALA A 119 -23.97 4.25 18.07
C ALA A 119 -23.66 5.47 18.97
N VAL A 120 -23.95 6.70 18.51
CA VAL A 120 -23.77 7.93 19.29
C VAL A 120 -24.88 8.11 20.35
N ASN A 121 -26.00 7.38 20.22
CA ASN A 121 -27.14 7.46 21.14
C ASN A 121 -27.10 6.43 22.28
N VAL A 122 -26.04 5.62 22.40
CA VAL A 122 -25.80 4.85 23.62
C VAL A 122 -25.09 5.75 24.63
N ARG A 123 -25.77 6.79 25.10
CA ARG A 123 -25.42 7.36 26.40
C ARG A 123 -25.80 6.29 27.42
N THR A 124 -24.78 5.68 28.02
CA THR A 124 -24.92 5.00 29.30
C THR A 124 -25.43 6.03 30.30
N ASP A 125 -26.75 6.10 30.48
CA ASP A 125 -27.27 6.56 31.76
C ASP A 125 -26.67 5.62 32.82
N ALA A 126 -26.18 6.20 33.91
CA ALA A 126 -25.51 5.52 35.01
C ALA A 126 -26.42 4.53 35.79
N LYS A 127 -27.46 3.98 35.15
CA LYS A 127 -28.44 3.04 35.68
C LYS A 127 -28.86 2.08 34.57
N GLY A 128 -28.08 1.04 34.34
CA GLY A 128 -28.37 0.02 33.33
C GLY A 128 -29.76 -0.61 33.49
N VAL A 129 -30.73 -0.15 32.70
CA VAL A 129 -32.03 -0.80 32.54
C VAL A 129 -32.46 -0.70 31.08
N PHE A 130 -32.46 -1.84 30.39
CA PHE A 130 -33.12 -2.03 29.10
C PHE A 130 -34.64 -2.03 29.34
N LYS A 131 -35.38 -1.14 28.68
CA LYS A 131 -36.83 -1.32 28.50
C LYS A 131 -37.10 -1.59 27.03
N ARG A 132 -37.77 -2.72 26.77
CA ARG A 132 -38.39 -3.01 25.48
C ARG A 132 -39.73 -2.29 25.48
N ASP A 133 -39.95 -1.42 24.51
CA ASP A 133 -41.27 -0.86 24.28
C ASP A 133 -42.15 -1.93 23.60
N ASN A 134 -43.36 -2.05 24.13
CA ASN A 134 -44.42 -2.97 23.71
C ASN A 134 -45.21 -2.40 22.53
#